data_AF-A0A9D4HGB6-F1
#
_entry.id   AF-A0A9D4HGB6-F1
#
_cell.length_a   1.000
_cell.length_b   1.000
_cell.length_c   1.000
_cell.angle_alpha   90.00
_cell.angle_beta   90.00
_cell.angle_gamma   90.00
#
_symmetry.space_group_name_H-M   'P 1'
#
loop_
_entity.id
_entity.type
_entity.pdbx_description
1 polymer ?
#
loop_
_entity_poly.entity_id
_entity_poly.type
_entity_poly.pdbx_seq_one_letter_code
_entity_poly.pdbx_strand_id
1 'polypeptide(L)'
;MLAFKQDVGEALSQAMDYFDALIVTKAAKILRKQMGEHKRACNGSFYEDCIEDSVPSILLQFVCMIENGADIKSQLRFCAPKTDLAMAQLLQYNCYAKYKEGTKTFRHSKDHETPLPVFIGMSTNAKTRNWLMVEILHDHGLSISYEVSAQLGEGNHSFSEFGKV
;
A
#
# COMPACT_ATOMS: atom_id res chain seq x y z
N MET A 1 16.88 46.57 -19.79
CA MET A 1 15.68 45.73 -19.55
C MET A 1 15.70 45.39 -18.08
N LEU A 2 14.95 46.13 -17.26
CA LEU A 2 14.88 45.94 -15.81
C LEU A 2 13.76 44.92 -15.56
N ALA A 3 14.12 43.67 -15.29
CA ALA A 3 13.16 42.68 -14.79
C ALA A 3 12.74 43.14 -13.37
N PHE A 4 11.45 43.39 -13.17
CA PHE A 4 10.96 43.80 -11.87
C PHE A 4 11.01 42.60 -10.91
N LYS A 5 11.34 42.87 -9.65
CA LYS A 5 11.47 41.88 -8.56
C LYS A 5 10.24 40.96 -8.41
N GLN A 6 9.08 41.40 -8.91
CA GLN A 6 7.82 40.64 -8.95
C GLN A 6 7.83 39.52 -10.01
N ASP A 7 8.33 39.78 -11.21
CA ASP A 7 8.37 38.80 -12.30
C ASP A 7 9.35 37.65 -12.02
N VAL A 8 10.43 37.95 -11.26
CA VAL A 8 11.40 36.94 -10.81
C VAL A 8 10.79 36.02 -9.76
N GLY A 9 9.94 36.54 -8.87
CA GLY A 9 9.27 35.74 -7.85
C GLY A 9 8.25 34.77 -8.44
N GLU A 10 7.48 35.23 -9.43
CA GLU A 10 6.51 34.39 -10.12
C GLU A 10 7.18 33.31 -10.99
N ALA A 11 8.21 33.67 -11.75
CA ALA A 11 8.99 32.71 -12.53
C ALA A 11 9.71 31.68 -11.65
N LEU A 12 10.23 32.11 -10.48
CA LEU A 12 10.84 31.21 -9.50
C LEU A 12 9.81 30.26 -8.89
N SER A 13 8.63 30.76 -8.51
CA SER A 13 7.55 29.93 -7.98
C SER A 13 7.10 28.87 -8.99
N GLN A 14 6.87 29.25 -10.24
CA GLN A 14 6.50 28.33 -11.31
C GLN A 14 7.60 27.29 -11.58
N ALA A 15 8.87 27.69 -11.52
CA ALA A 15 9.99 26.77 -11.64
C ALA A 15 10.04 25.79 -10.44
N MET A 16 9.80 26.26 -9.22
CA MET A 16 9.74 25.42 -8.03
C MET A 16 8.60 24.40 -8.11
N ASP A 17 7.40 24.82 -8.52
CA ASP A 17 6.27 23.90 -8.72
C ASP A 17 6.59 22.81 -9.76
N TYR A 18 7.30 23.17 -10.83
CA TYR A 18 7.78 22.22 -11.82
C TYR A 18 8.82 21.25 -11.24
N PHE A 19 9.77 21.74 -10.43
CA PHE A 19 10.76 20.90 -9.76
C PHE A 19 10.11 19.92 -8.77
N ASP A 20 9.16 20.38 -7.97
CA ASP A 20 8.43 19.56 -7.01
C ASP A 20 7.61 18.48 -7.73
N ALA A 21 6.92 18.83 -8.82
CA ALA A 21 6.22 17.87 -9.67
C ALA A 21 7.17 16.80 -10.25
N LEU A 22 8.37 17.20 -10.66
CA LEU A 22 9.39 16.28 -11.16
C LEU A 22 9.89 15.32 -10.06
N ILE A 23 10.09 15.82 -8.83
CA ILE A 23 10.50 15.01 -7.67
C ILE A 23 9.42 13.98 -7.34
N VAL A 24 8.15 14.41 -7.23
CA VAL A 24 7.01 13.52 -6.95
C VAL A 24 6.88 12.46 -8.04
N THR A 25 6.98 12.85 -9.31
CA THR A 25 6.93 11.93 -10.45
C THR A 25 8.04 10.87 -10.37
N LYS A 26 9.27 11.31 -10.05
CA LYS A 26 10.42 10.40 -9.91
C LYS A 26 10.26 9.45 -8.72
N ALA A 27 9.81 9.95 -7.57
CA ALA A 27 9.54 9.15 -6.37
C ALA A 27 8.47 8.09 -6.67
N ALA A 28 7.34 8.49 -7.25
CA ALA A 28 6.27 7.57 -7.63
C ALA A 28 6.76 6.49 -8.61
N LYS A 29 7.59 6.85 -9.60
CA LYS A 29 8.16 5.89 -10.55
C LYS A 29 9.06 4.86 -9.86
N ILE A 30 9.90 5.29 -8.93
CA ILE A 30 10.78 4.40 -8.15
C ILE A 30 9.94 3.46 -7.29
N LEU A 31 9.00 4.00 -6.52
CA LEU A 31 8.14 3.21 -5.63
C LEU A 31 7.31 2.18 -6.41
N ARG A 32 6.67 2.58 -7.50
CA ARG A 32 5.89 1.65 -8.34
C ARG A 32 6.73 0.55 -8.94
N LYS A 33 7.97 0.85 -9.35
CA LYS A 33 8.90 -0.18 -9.85
C LYS A 33 9.20 -1.19 -8.74
N GLN A 34 9.58 -0.71 -7.55
CA GLN A 34 9.92 -1.57 -6.41
C GLN A 34 8.73 -2.43 -5.96
N MET A 35 7.53 -1.83 -5.85
CA MET A 35 6.30 -2.58 -5.54
C MET A 35 5.96 -3.64 -6.59
N GLY A 36 6.16 -3.35 -7.88
CA GLY A 36 5.90 -4.31 -8.96
C GLY A 36 6.91 -5.45 -9.01
N GLU A 37 8.16 -5.21 -8.61
CA GLU A 37 9.22 -6.23 -8.52
C GLU A 37 9.09 -7.09 -7.25
N HIS A 38 8.52 -6.53 -6.17
CA HIS A 38 8.31 -7.21 -4.90
C HIS A 38 7.08 -8.13 -4.95
N LYS A 39 7.34 -9.41 -5.21
CA LYS A 39 6.32 -10.46 -5.27
C LYS A 39 6.39 -11.33 -4.02
N ARG A 40 5.54 -11.02 -3.04
CA ARG A 40 5.37 -11.84 -1.83
C ARG A 40 3.88 -11.92 -1.50
N ALA A 41 3.21 -12.91 -2.08
CA ALA A 41 1.81 -13.19 -1.80
C ALA A 41 1.65 -13.88 -0.44
N CYS A 42 0.72 -13.40 0.37
CA CYS A 42 0.31 -14.05 1.61
C CYS A 42 -0.66 -15.19 1.29
N ASN A 43 -0.30 -16.41 1.68
CA ASN A 43 -1.13 -17.62 1.50
C ASN A 43 -2.06 -17.89 2.70
N GLY A 44 -2.35 -16.89 3.53
CA GLY A 44 -3.14 -17.02 4.74
C GLY A 44 -2.39 -17.56 5.97
N SER A 45 -1.05 -17.62 5.93
CA SER A 45 -0.20 -17.77 7.11
C SER A 45 0.26 -16.40 7.62
N PHE A 46 0.23 -16.20 8.94
CA PHE A 46 0.39 -14.87 9.57
C PHE A 46 1.50 -14.87 10.64
N TYR A 47 2.69 -15.35 10.29
CA TYR A 47 3.87 -15.25 11.15
C TYR A 47 4.45 -13.82 11.11
N GLU A 48 5.15 -13.38 12.15
CA GLU A 48 5.63 -11.99 12.32
C GLU A 48 6.46 -11.50 11.12
N ASP A 49 7.42 -12.32 10.65
CA ASP A 49 8.23 -12.03 9.47
C ASP A 49 7.41 -11.88 8.18
N CYS A 50 6.28 -12.59 8.06
CA CYS A 50 5.40 -12.51 6.90
C CYS A 50 4.72 -11.14 6.78
N ILE A 51 4.48 -10.47 7.92
CA ILE A 51 3.82 -9.17 7.96
C ILE A 51 4.80 -8.08 7.52
N GLU A 52 6.00 -8.06 8.08
CA GLU A 52 7.01 -7.03 7.77
C GLU A 52 7.55 -7.16 6.35
N ASP A 53 7.81 -8.39 5.89
CA ASP A 53 8.38 -8.63 4.57
C ASP A 53 7.38 -8.50 3.41
N SER A 54 6.09 -8.35 3.71
CA SER A 54 5.04 -8.26 2.69
C SER A 54 5.14 -7.03 1.80
N VAL A 55 5.96 -6.04 2.19
CA VAL A 55 6.15 -4.78 1.46
C VAL A 55 7.64 -4.48 1.24
N PRO A 56 7.99 -3.75 0.17
CA PRO A 56 9.35 -3.25 0.01
C PRO A 56 9.71 -2.27 1.15
N SER A 57 10.91 -2.38 1.71
CA SER A 57 11.37 -1.49 2.79
C SER A 57 11.34 0.00 2.40
N ILE A 58 11.60 0.31 1.13
CA ILE A 58 11.54 1.68 0.60
C ILE A 58 10.11 2.25 0.60
N LEU A 59 9.09 1.41 0.40
CA LEU A 59 7.69 1.82 0.49
C LEU A 59 7.34 2.14 1.94
N LEU A 60 7.72 1.26 2.86
CA LEU A 60 7.49 1.47 4.29
C LEU A 60 8.17 2.75 4.78
N GLN A 61 9.44 2.97 4.43
CA GLN A 61 10.16 4.18 4.79
C GLN A 61 9.49 5.44 4.20
N PHE A 62 9.01 5.37 2.96
CA PHE A 62 8.30 6.50 2.34
C PHE A 62 6.99 6.82 3.07
N VAL A 63 6.24 5.81 3.48
CA VAL A 63 5.03 5.97 4.29
C VAL A 63 5.36 6.56 5.66
N CYS A 64 6.39 6.06 6.35
CA CYS A 64 6.86 6.61 7.62
C CYS A 64 7.21 8.11 7.49
N MET A 65 7.87 8.50 6.39
CA MET A 65 8.19 9.91 6.13
C MET A 65 6.96 10.77 5.87
N ILE A 66 5.88 10.21 5.32
CA ILE A 66 4.61 10.92 5.13
C ILE A 66 3.87 11.06 6.45
N GLU A 67 3.72 10.00 7.25
CA GLU A 67 3.00 10.05 8.53
C GLU A 67 3.75 10.87 9.59
N ASN A 68 5.07 10.70 9.67
CA ASN A 68 5.87 11.19 10.80
C ASN A 68 6.83 12.33 10.43
N GLY A 69 6.86 12.74 9.15
CA GLY A 69 7.76 13.76 8.62
C GLY A 69 9.10 13.20 8.12
N ALA A 70 9.71 13.90 7.16
CA ALA A 70 10.91 13.45 6.44
C ALA A 70 12.25 13.78 7.14
N ASP A 71 12.24 14.25 8.39
CA ASP A 71 13.47 14.64 9.08
C ASP A 71 14.21 13.45 9.72
N ILE A 72 15.51 13.61 9.96
CA ILE A 72 16.36 12.51 10.46
C ILE A 72 15.98 12.14 11.91
N LYS A 73 15.45 13.09 12.70
CA LYS A 73 15.08 12.85 14.11
C LYS A 73 13.75 12.11 14.24
N SER A 74 12.81 12.33 13.32
CA SER A 74 11.58 11.54 13.23
C SER A 74 11.89 10.09 12.87
N GLN A 75 12.78 9.84 11.90
CA GLN A 75 13.15 8.49 11.47
C GLN A 75 13.90 7.66 12.55
N LEU A 76 14.66 8.31 13.44
CA LEU A 76 15.40 7.64 14.52
C LEU A 76 14.51 7.21 15.71
N ARG A 77 13.30 7.75 15.83
CA ARG A 77 12.44 7.56 17.00
C ARG A 77 11.36 6.51 16.85
N PHE A 78 11.09 6.06 15.62
CA PHE A 78 9.97 5.18 15.34
C PHE A 78 10.44 3.89 14.66
N CYS A 79 10.37 2.78 15.41
CA CYS A 79 10.10 1.49 14.81
C CYS A 79 8.74 1.65 14.11
N ALA A 80 8.65 1.36 12.79
CA ALA A 80 7.50 1.74 11.98
C ALA A 80 6.18 1.35 12.67
N PRO A 81 5.35 2.32 13.11
CA PRO A 81 4.08 2.01 13.77
C PRO A 81 3.21 1.10 12.89
N LYS A 82 2.36 0.31 13.52
CA LYS A 82 1.44 -0.63 12.83
C LYS A 82 0.59 0.06 11.74
N THR A 83 0.36 1.37 11.88
CA THR A 83 -0.34 2.20 10.90
C THR A 83 0.44 2.36 9.60
N ASP A 84 1.74 2.67 9.68
CA ASP A 84 2.64 2.79 8.53
C ASP A 84 2.68 1.48 7.74
N LEU A 85 2.82 0.35 8.45
CA LEU A 85 2.84 -0.96 7.83
C LEU A 85 1.51 -1.32 7.17
N ALA A 86 0.39 -1.02 7.83
CA ALA A 86 -0.95 -1.22 7.28
C ALA A 86 -1.16 -0.41 5.98
N MET A 87 -0.75 0.87 5.97
CA MET A 87 -0.85 1.71 4.78
C MET A 87 0.08 1.24 3.66
N ALA A 88 1.32 0.87 3.98
CA ALA A 88 2.24 0.29 3.00
C ALA A 88 1.68 -1.00 2.39
N GLN A 89 1.08 -1.87 3.20
CA GLN A 89 0.45 -3.10 2.73
C GLN A 89 -0.73 -2.81 1.80
N LEU A 90 -1.55 -1.79 2.09
CA LEU A 90 -2.64 -1.36 1.21
C LEU A 90 -2.14 -0.75 -0.10
N LEU A 91 -1.07 0.05 -0.06
CA LEU A 91 -0.44 0.61 -1.25
C LEU A 91 0.16 -0.48 -2.15
N GLN A 92 0.86 -1.45 -1.55
CA GLN A 92 1.41 -2.62 -2.25
C GLN A 92 0.29 -3.47 -2.85
N TYR A 93 -0.76 -3.75 -2.07
CA TYR A 93 -1.93 -4.51 -2.51
C TYR A 93 -2.62 -3.85 -3.69
N ASN A 94 -2.84 -2.54 -3.66
CA ASN A 94 -3.50 -1.81 -4.74
C ASN A 94 -2.57 -1.46 -5.92
N CYS A 95 -1.28 -1.77 -5.83
CA CYS A 95 -0.33 -1.48 -6.90
C CYS A 95 -0.51 -2.44 -8.08
N TYR A 96 -0.75 -1.87 -9.28
CA TYR A 96 -0.90 -2.63 -10.52
C TYR A 96 0.30 -2.41 -11.47
N ALA A 97 0.74 -3.47 -12.14
CA ALA A 97 1.89 -3.42 -13.05
C ALA A 97 1.60 -2.63 -14.34
N LYS A 98 0.36 -2.63 -14.84
CA LYS A 98 -0.02 -1.91 -16.08
C LYS A 98 -1.44 -1.34 -15.96
N TYR A 99 -1.55 -0.01 -16.08
CA TYR A 99 -2.81 0.60 -16.46
C TYR A 99 -3.10 0.14 -17.90
N LYS A 100 -4.13 -0.70 -18.09
CA LYS A 100 -4.61 -1.03 -19.43
C LYS A 100 -5.87 -0.21 -19.67
N GLU A 101 -5.72 0.84 -20.46
CA GLU A 101 -6.82 1.66 -20.94
C GLU A 101 -7.91 0.77 -21.55
N GLY A 102 -9.16 0.92 -21.08
CA GLY A 102 -10.31 0.12 -21.52
C GLY A 102 -10.58 -1.18 -20.74
N THR A 103 -9.79 -1.52 -19.72
CA THR A 103 -10.06 -2.71 -18.89
C THR A 103 -10.91 -2.34 -17.67
N LYS A 104 -12.10 -2.94 -17.52
CA LYS A 104 -13.00 -2.71 -16.38
C LYS A 104 -12.53 -3.37 -15.08
N THR A 105 -11.65 -4.38 -15.16
CA THR A 105 -11.12 -5.08 -13.99
C THR A 105 -9.82 -4.42 -13.55
N PHE A 106 -9.97 -3.46 -12.63
CA PHE A 106 -8.87 -2.77 -11.97
C PHE A 106 -8.43 -3.50 -10.72
N ARG A 107 -7.94 -4.75 -10.78
CA ARG A 107 -7.42 -5.37 -9.55
C ARG A 107 -6.09 -6.08 -9.74
N HIS A 108 -5.25 -5.82 -8.74
CA HIS A 108 -3.91 -6.30 -8.43
C HIS A 108 -3.59 -7.76 -8.83
N SER A 109 -2.30 -8.05 -9.00
CA SER A 109 -1.85 -9.44 -9.18
C SER A 109 -2.06 -10.22 -7.89
N LYS A 110 -2.45 -11.49 -7.98
CA LYS A 110 -2.40 -12.43 -6.84
C LYS A 110 -1.02 -12.45 -6.16
N ASP A 111 0.04 -12.16 -6.93
CA ASP A 111 1.42 -12.04 -6.46
C ASP A 111 1.65 -10.90 -5.43
N HIS A 112 0.68 -10.00 -5.25
CA HIS A 112 0.76 -8.84 -4.38
C HIS A 112 -0.31 -8.84 -3.27
N GLU A 113 -0.96 -9.98 -3.01
CA GLU A 113 -1.86 -10.12 -1.86
C GLU A 113 -1.06 -9.96 -0.55
N THR A 114 -1.24 -8.83 0.14
CA THR A 114 -0.57 -8.56 1.41
C THR A 114 -1.39 -9.10 2.59
N PRO A 115 -0.75 -9.37 3.75
CA PRO A 115 -1.41 -9.97 4.91
C PRO A 115 -2.66 -9.23 5.41
N LEU A 116 -2.66 -7.89 5.46
CA LEU A 116 -3.79 -7.13 5.97
C LEU A 116 -5.10 -7.32 5.14
N PRO A 117 -5.13 -7.11 3.81
CA PRO A 117 -6.32 -7.39 2.99
C PRO A 117 -6.78 -8.85 3.05
N VAL A 118 -5.85 -9.80 3.13
CA VAL A 118 -6.17 -11.23 3.29
C VAL A 118 -6.85 -11.46 4.64
N PHE A 119 -6.28 -10.93 5.72
CA PHE A 119 -6.84 -11.01 7.06
C PHE A 119 -8.23 -10.36 7.15
N ILE A 120 -8.43 -9.16 6.58
CA ILE A 120 -9.73 -8.48 6.57
C ILE A 120 -10.77 -9.33 5.83
N GLY A 121 -10.43 -9.85 4.64
CA GLY A 121 -11.36 -10.67 3.84
C GLY A 121 -11.73 -11.97 4.56
N MET A 122 -10.73 -12.70 5.04
CA MET A 122 -10.95 -13.93 5.81
C MET A 122 -11.77 -13.65 7.08
N SER A 123 -11.36 -12.68 7.90
CA SER A 123 -12.01 -12.37 9.19
C SER A 123 -13.44 -11.88 9.02
N THR A 124 -13.71 -11.07 8.01
CA THR A 124 -15.07 -10.63 7.68
C THR A 124 -15.92 -11.83 7.25
N ASN A 125 -15.41 -12.69 6.36
CA ASN A 125 -16.13 -13.88 5.93
C ASN A 125 -16.44 -14.82 7.12
N ALA A 126 -15.43 -15.14 7.94
CA ALA A 126 -15.59 -16.06 9.07
C ALA A 126 -16.60 -15.54 10.11
N LYS A 127 -16.59 -14.24 10.41
CA LYS A 127 -17.45 -13.63 11.43
C LYS A 127 -18.87 -13.34 10.95
N THR A 128 -19.03 -12.94 9.69
CA THR A 128 -20.34 -12.48 9.18
C THR A 128 -21.05 -13.51 8.33
N ARG A 129 -20.29 -14.42 7.68
CA ARG A 129 -20.78 -15.33 6.63
C ARG A 129 -21.57 -14.59 5.53
N ASN A 130 -21.26 -13.30 5.35
CA ASN A 130 -21.95 -12.43 4.41
C ASN A 130 -21.01 -12.10 3.24
N TRP A 131 -21.23 -12.78 2.12
CA TRP A 131 -20.43 -12.59 0.92
C TRP A 131 -20.49 -11.14 0.39
N LEU A 132 -21.63 -10.45 0.54
CA LEU A 132 -21.81 -9.09 0.06
C LEU A 132 -20.90 -8.11 0.81
N MET A 133 -20.69 -8.30 2.11
CA MET A 133 -19.78 -7.46 2.88
C MET A 133 -18.32 -7.62 2.41
N VAL A 134 -17.91 -8.85 2.12
CA VAL A 134 -16.55 -9.13 1.61
C VAL A 134 -16.38 -8.53 0.22
N GLU A 135 -17.38 -8.63 -0.66
CA GLU A 135 -17.32 -8.01 -1.98
C GLU A 135 -17.31 -6.48 -1.90
N ILE A 136 -18.04 -5.85 -0.98
CA ILE A 136 -17.96 -4.39 -0.78
C ILE A 136 -16.55 -3.98 -0.36
N LEU A 137 -15.91 -4.70 0.57
CA LEU A 137 -14.55 -4.39 1.03
C LEU A 137 -13.51 -4.63 -0.08
N HIS A 138 -13.65 -5.74 -0.80
CA HIS A 138 -12.87 -6.02 -2.00
C HIS A 138 -13.06 -4.91 -3.02
N ASP A 139 -14.28 -4.39 -3.12
CA ASP A 139 -14.60 -3.35 -4.08
C ASP A 139 -13.84 -2.05 -3.88
N HIS A 140 -13.56 -1.74 -2.61
CA HIS A 140 -12.81 -0.58 -2.17
C HIS A 140 -11.30 -0.85 -2.02
N GLY A 141 -10.82 -2.01 -2.43
CA GLY A 141 -9.40 -2.36 -2.34
C GLY A 141 -8.90 -2.57 -0.90
N LEU A 142 -9.82 -2.97 -0.01
CA LEU A 142 -9.56 -3.19 1.42
C LEU A 142 -9.46 -4.67 1.81
N SER A 143 -9.92 -5.57 0.95
CA SER A 143 -9.84 -7.02 1.19
C SER A 143 -9.68 -7.81 -0.10
N ILE A 144 -9.26 -9.06 0.02
CA ILE A 144 -9.41 -10.06 -1.05
C ILE A 144 -10.88 -10.32 -1.39
N SER A 145 -11.14 -10.93 -2.55
CA SER A 145 -12.49 -11.31 -2.98
C SER A 145 -13.11 -12.38 -2.08
N TYR A 146 -14.44 -12.51 -2.15
CA TYR A 146 -15.14 -13.55 -1.39
C TYR A 146 -14.63 -14.95 -1.75
N GLU A 147 -14.42 -15.22 -3.03
CA GLU A 147 -13.92 -16.51 -3.52
C GLU A 147 -12.58 -16.90 -2.88
N VAL A 148 -11.60 -15.99 -2.90
CA VAL A 148 -10.28 -16.24 -2.29
C VAL A 148 -10.42 -16.40 -0.77
N SER A 149 -11.26 -15.58 -0.14
CA SER A 149 -11.50 -15.65 1.31
C SER A 149 -12.15 -16.98 1.75
N ALA A 150 -13.02 -17.55 0.92
CA ALA A 150 -13.67 -18.83 1.18
C ALA A 150 -12.67 -19.99 1.03
N GLN A 151 -11.87 -19.99 -0.03
CA GLN A 151 -10.82 -21.00 -0.28
C GLN A 151 -9.80 -21.04 0.85
N LEU A 152 -9.32 -19.89 1.32
CA LEU A 152 -8.37 -19.79 2.43
C LEU A 152 -8.99 -20.15 3.79
N GLY A 153 -10.29 -19.90 3.97
CA GLY A 153 -11.02 -20.20 5.20
C GLY A 153 -11.30 -21.69 5.44
N GLU A 154 -11.32 -22.50 4.37
CA GLU A 154 -11.50 -23.96 4.47
C GLU A 154 -10.21 -24.70 4.85
N GLY A 155 -9.03 -24.07 4.69
CA GLY A 155 -7.72 -24.71 4.88
C GLY A 155 -6.96 -24.38 6.16
N ASN A 156 -7.30 -23.31 6.89
CA ASN A 156 -6.44 -22.78 7.97
C ASN A 156 -7.13 -22.66 9.33
N HIS A 157 -6.65 -23.44 10.32
CA HIS A 157 -7.04 -23.36 11.73
C HIS A 157 -6.33 -22.24 12.53
N SER A 158 -5.40 -21.49 11.93
CA SER A 158 -4.54 -20.48 12.60
C SER A 158 -5.11 -19.05 12.57
N PHE A 159 -6.42 -18.92 12.78
CA PHE A 159 -7.16 -17.64 12.65
C PHE A 159 -6.88 -16.62 13.77
N SER A 160 -6.06 -16.96 14.77
CA SER A 160 -6.05 -16.26 16.08
C SER A 160 -4.87 -15.33 16.34
N GLU A 161 -3.92 -15.17 15.41
CA GLU A 161 -2.62 -14.56 15.71
C GLU A 161 -2.43 -13.13 15.16
N PHE A 162 -3.05 -12.75 14.04
CA PHE A 162 -2.87 -11.39 13.48
C PHE A 162 -3.41 -10.27 14.38
N GLY A 163 -4.40 -10.57 15.25
CA GLY A 163 -4.94 -9.60 16.22
C GLY A 163 -4.15 -9.50 17.52
N LYS A 164 -3.09 -10.30 17.69
CA LYS A 164 -2.25 -10.33 18.89
C LYS A 164 -0.87 -9.68 18.68
N VAL A 165 -0.44 -9.48 17.43
CA VAL A 165 0.81 -8.80 17.06
C VAL A 165 0.63 -7.30 17.16
#